data_AF-A0A379N4X2-F1
#
_entry.id   AF-A0A379N4X2-F1
#
_cell.length_a   1.000
_cell.length_b   1.000
_cell.length_c   1.000
_cell.angle_alpha   90.00
_cell.angle_beta   90.00
_cell.angle_gamma   90.00
#
_symmetry.space_group_name_H-M   'P 1'
#
loop_
_entity.id
_entity.type
_entity.pdbx_description
1 polymer ?
#
loop_
_entity_poly.entity_id
_entity_poly.type
_entity_poly.pdbx_seq_one_letter_code
_entity_poly.pdbx_strand_id
1 'polypeptide(L)' 'MCNLYSMTSNQRAILDLTRATRDSTGNQPPLPAIYPDSMAPVVRQAEDGERELTMMRWGCRGQSSMAAIP' A
#
# COMPACT_ATOMS: atom_id res chain seq x y z
N MET A 1 -16.66 5.93 12.55
CA MET A 1 -15.69 4.88 12.16
C MET A 1 -15.44 5.06 10.67
N CYS A 2 -14.26 5.52 10.27
CA CYS A 2 -13.96 5.80 8.85
C CYS A 2 -13.37 4.55 8.19
N ASN A 3 -14.12 3.92 7.29
CA ASN A 3 -13.74 2.71 6.56
C ASN A 3 -13.65 2.92 5.04
N LEU A 4 -13.89 4.15 4.57
CA LEU A 4 -13.74 4.54 3.17
C LEU A 4 -12.61 5.56 3.07
N TYR A 5 -11.61 5.25 2.27
CA TYR A 5 -10.55 6.20 1.90
C TYR A 5 -10.58 6.40 0.39
N SER A 6 -10.37 7.64 -0.02
CA SER A 6 -10.16 7.98 -1.42
C SER A 6 -8.69 8.35 -1.61
N MET A 7 -8.06 7.77 -2.61
CA MET A 7 -6.70 8.10 -3.02
C MET A 7 -6.70 8.45 -4.50
N THR A 8 -6.83 9.75 -4.77
CA THR A 8 -6.79 10.32 -6.13
C THR A 8 -5.42 10.89 -6.50
N SER A 9 -4.47 10.87 -5.55
CA SER A 9 -3.11 11.37 -5.77
C SER A 9 -2.31 10.47 -6.70
N ASN A 10 -1.48 11.10 -7.55
CA ASN A 10 -0.59 10.40 -8.45
C ASN A 10 0.51 9.68 -7.68
N GLN A 11 0.95 8.53 -8.19
CA GLN A 11 2.05 7.74 -7.67
C GLN A 11 3.31 8.57 -7.38
N ARG A 12 3.67 9.49 -8.28
CA ARG A 12 4.85 10.36 -8.11
C ARG A 12 4.74 11.28 -6.91
N ALA A 13 3.53 11.77 -6.61
CA ALA A 13 3.28 12.57 -5.40
C ALA A 13 3.41 11.73 -4.12
N ILE A 14 3.03 10.44 -4.17
CA ILE A 14 3.24 9.51 -3.05
C ILE A 14 4.73 9.27 -2.85
N LEU A 15 5.48 8.98 -3.92
CA LEU A 15 6.93 8.78 -3.85
C LEU A 15 7.66 10.01 -3.30
N ASP A 16 7.31 11.21 -3.76
CA ASP A 16 7.91 12.46 -3.28
C ASP A 16 7.57 12.71 -1.80
N LEU A 17 6.33 12.45 -1.39
CA LEU A 17 5.90 12.61 0.01
C LEU A 17 6.62 11.63 0.93
N THR A 18 6.74 10.36 0.52
CA THR A 18 7.30 9.30 1.37
C THR A 18 8.79 9.12 1.20
N ARG A 19 9.42 9.81 0.23
CA ARG A 19 10.80 9.60 -0.20
C ARG A 19 11.07 8.13 -0.52
N ALA A 20 10.12 7.51 -1.22
CA ALA A 20 10.27 6.12 -1.66
C ALA A 20 11.09 6.08 -2.94
N THR A 21 12.16 5.30 -2.92
CA THR A 21 13.10 5.19 -4.04
C THR A 21 12.69 4.08 -5.01
N ARG A 22 11.96 3.08 -4.51
CA ARG A 22 11.49 1.94 -5.29
C ARG A 22 9.99 2.03 -5.50
N ASP A 23 9.58 1.81 -6.75
CA ASP A 23 8.19 1.66 -7.11
C ASP A 23 7.97 0.28 -7.75
N SER A 24 7.12 -0.53 -7.12
CA SER A 24 6.64 -1.81 -7.64
C SER A 24 5.15 -1.74 -7.98
N THR A 25 4.55 -0.56 -7.95
CA THR A 25 3.11 -0.36 -8.10
C THR A 25 2.65 -0.22 -9.54
N GLY A 26 3.56 0.07 -10.47
CA GLY A 26 3.23 0.24 -11.88
C GLY A 26 2.31 1.44 -12.12
N ASN A 27 1.36 1.37 -13.06
CA ASN A 27 0.43 2.48 -13.30
C ASN A 27 -0.71 2.45 -12.27
N GLN A 28 -0.68 3.32 -11.26
CA GLN A 28 -1.77 3.43 -10.29
C GLN A 28 -2.93 4.28 -10.84
N PRO A 29 -4.10 3.68 -11.15
CA PRO A 29 -5.29 4.46 -11.42
C PRO A 29 -5.74 5.18 -10.15
N PRO A 30 -6.42 6.33 -10.26
CA PRO A 30 -7.04 6.97 -9.09
C PRO A 30 -8.02 5.98 -8.43
N LEU A 31 -7.90 5.81 -7.12
CA LEU A 31 -8.71 4.91 -6.30
C LEU A 31 -9.71 5.74 -5.48
N PRO A 32 -10.86 6.13 -6.04
CA PRO A 32 -11.82 7.00 -5.35
C PRO A 32 -12.52 6.31 -4.15
N ALA A 33 -12.52 4.97 -4.12
CA ALA A 33 -13.13 4.19 -3.05
C ALA A 33 -12.27 2.97 -2.73
N ILE A 34 -11.52 3.04 -1.63
CA ILE A 34 -10.77 1.93 -1.07
C ILE A 34 -11.55 1.43 0.15
N TYR A 35 -11.96 0.16 0.12
CA TYR A 35 -12.65 -0.53 1.21
C TYR A 35 -11.70 -1.50 1.93
N PRO A 36 -12.04 -1.96 3.15
CA PRO A 36 -11.34 -3.06 3.79
C PRO A 36 -11.30 -4.30 2.87
N ASP A 37 -10.18 -5.02 2.87
CA ASP A 37 -9.87 -6.16 1.97
C ASP A 37 -9.62 -5.79 0.48
N SER A 38 -9.64 -4.49 0.14
CA SER A 38 -9.27 -4.02 -1.21
C SER A 38 -7.76 -3.80 -1.33
N MET A 39 -7.24 -3.83 -2.57
CA MET A 39 -5.84 -3.49 -2.83
C MET A 39 -5.63 -1.98 -2.68
N ALA A 40 -4.65 -1.59 -1.88
CA ALA A 40 -4.27 -0.21 -1.64
C ALA A 40 -2.75 -0.06 -1.82
N PRO A 41 -2.28 1.10 -2.30
CA PRO A 41 -0.85 1.38 -2.35
C PRO A 41 -0.32 1.62 -0.93
N VAL A 42 0.74 0.89 -0.58
CA VAL A 42 1.38 0.95 0.73
C VAL A 42 2.87 1.17 0.55
N VAL A 43 3.42 2.11 1.31
CA VAL A 43 4.87 2.30 1.41
C VAL A 43 5.38 1.45 2.57
N ARG A 44 6.28 0.52 2.26
CA ARG A 44 6.95 -0.32 3.25
C ARG A 44 8.46 -0.12 3.19
N GLN A 45 9.13 -0.44 4.29
CA GLN A 45 10.58 -0.64 4.29
C GLN A 45 10.86 -2.01 3.70
N ALA A 46 11.67 -2.07 2.65
CA ALA A 46 12.20 -3.32 2.12
C ALA A 46 13.40 -3.79 2.99
N GLU A 47 13.80 -5.05 2.82
CA GLU A 47 14.88 -5.66 3.61
C GLU A 47 16.25 -5.02 3.35
N ASP A 48 16.39 -4.35 2.20
CA ASP A 48 17.55 -3.55 1.82
C ASP A 48 17.60 -2.18 2.53
N GLY A 49 16.59 -1.84 3.34
CA GLY A 49 16.47 -0.55 4.02
C GLY A 49 15.88 0.56 3.16
N GLU A 50 15.52 0.27 1.91
CA GLU A 50 14.91 1.24 1.02
C GLU A 50 13.39 1.28 1.22
N ARG A 51 12.80 2.43 0.92
CA ARG A 51 11.35 2.61 0.90
C ARG A 51 10.80 2.19 -0.46
N GLU A 52 9.92 1.19 -0.44
CA GLU A 52 9.24 0.69 -1.63
C GLU A 52 7.74 0.97 -1.55
N LEU A 53 7.19 1.55 -2.62
CA LEU A 53 5.75 1.64 -2.85
C LEU A 53 5.29 0.36 -3.56
N THR A 54 4.32 -0.34 -2.97
CA THR A 54 3.77 -1.59 -3.51
C THR A 54 2.27 -1.68 -3.26
N MET A 55 1.55 -2.48 -4.06
CA MET A 55 0.12 -2.74 -3.82
C MET A 55 -0.01 -3.84 -2.75
N MET A 56 -0.64 -3.51 -1.62
CA MET A 56 -0.95 -4.48 -0.57
C MET A 56 -2.44 -4.49 -0.27
N ARG A 57 -2.94 -5.63 0.18
CA ARG A 57 -4.34 -5.76 0.59
C ARG A 57 -4.56 -5.07 1.92
N TRP A 58 -5.53 -4.15 1.97
CA TRP A 58 -5.87 -3.42 3.19
C TRP A 58 -6.77 -4.25 4.10
N GLY A 59 -6.16 -5.27 4.71
CA GLY A 59 -6.81 -6.16 5.66
C GLY A 59 -5.76 -7.00 6.37
N CYS A 60 -5.37 -6.57 7.57
CA CYS A 60 -4.55 -7.42 8.43
C CYS A 60 -5.45 -8.56 8.90
N ARG A 61 -5.18 -9.79 8.47
CA ARG A 61 -5.87 -10.94 9.05
C ARG A 61 -5.43 -11.06 10.50
N GLY A 62 -6.38 -11.26 11.41
CA GLY A 62 -6.07 -11.46 12.83
C GLY A 62 -4.97 -12.50 13.02
N GLN A 63 -4.18 -12.30 14.08
CA GLN A 63 -3.00 -13.05 14.52
C GLN A 63 -2.94 -14.56 14.24
N SER A 64 -4.09 -15.25 14.13
CA SER A 64 -4.19 -16.69 13.87
C SER A 64 -3.72 -17.14 12.48
N SER A 65 -3.60 -16.25 11.50
CA SER A 65 -3.29 -16.67 10.12
C SER A 65 -1.96 -16.13 9.55
N MET A 66 -1.18 -15.43 10.40
CA MET A 66 0.19 -14.97 10.11
C MET A 66 1.25 -15.94 10.67
N ALA A 67 0.87 -17.18 10.97
CA ALA A 67 1.77 -18.27 11.35
C ALA A 67 1.94 -19.31 10.23
N ALA A 68 1.42 -19.04 9.03
CA ALA A 68 1.34 -20.02 7.94
C ALA A 68 1.91 -19.49 6.61
N ILE A 69 2.96 -18.67 6.66
CA ILE A 69 3.78 -18.38 5.48
C ILE A 69 5.13 -19.08 5.72
N PRO A 70 5.44 -20.18 5.02
CA PRO A 70 6.74 -20.84 5.09
C PRO A 70 7.87 -19.98 4.50
#